data_AF-A0A7S3A4P2-F1
#
_entry.id   AF-A0A7S3A4P2-F1
#
_cell.length_a   1.000
_cell.length_b   1.000
_cell.length_c   1.000
_cell.angle_alpha   90.00
_cell.angle_beta   90.00
_cell.angle_gamma   90.00
#
_symmetry.space_group_name_H-M   'P 1'
#
loop_
_entity.id
_entity.type
_entity.pdbx_description
1 polymer ?
#
loop_
_entity_poly.entity_id
_entity_poly.type
_entity_poly.pdbx_seq_one_letter_code
_entity_poly.pdbx_strand_id
1 'polypeptide(L)'
;MGALGCWLVGLVAVVVTGMVSGFYLPGISTTSYTQDSPIDVYADRLESTHDSLPFNYYNLAFCEPEGEKKRTNMPNLGEILMGERDELTAMKAYMLGDRTCSIQCTKTLNAKQLKALREKIQEDYYMHLNVDNMALVIRGTSGEGSYPILGMPIGKFQDGDAVLHNHYKLLIKYHKSEFSATDLNIKNRKDDEVFNIVGFEGSPESRDYEDASEKEIVKQCKNNAGKPLVVSSNPAGQKITFTYDVTFEESDIKWATRWDNLLEADPDLRHVQWVVILNSIAITLFLTALVAVVLFRTVYLDFARYNNIDDSAEAQEETGWKQVNT
;
A
#
# COMPACT_ATOMS: atom_id res chain seq x y z
N MET A 1 6.70 -52.55 21.07
CA MET A 1 6.22 -51.15 21.18
C MET A 1 6.59 -50.28 19.96
N GLY A 2 6.81 -50.85 18.76
CA GLY A 2 7.27 -50.07 17.59
C GLY A 2 6.19 -49.72 16.54
N ALA A 3 5.06 -50.43 16.51
CA ALA A 3 4.09 -50.29 15.42
C ALA A 3 3.06 -49.16 15.62
N LEU A 4 2.67 -48.84 16.86
CA LEU A 4 1.71 -47.75 17.14
C LEU A 4 2.30 -46.36 16.94
N GLY A 5 3.62 -46.18 17.14
CA GLY A 5 4.29 -44.89 16.96
C GLY A 5 4.33 -44.44 15.49
N CYS A 6 4.57 -45.37 14.55
CA CYS A 6 4.58 -45.05 13.12
C CYS A 6 3.21 -44.63 12.58
N TRP A 7 2.12 -45.21 13.10
CA TRP A 7 0.76 -44.83 12.69
C TRP A 7 0.37 -43.44 13.19
N LEU A 8 0.77 -43.08 14.42
CA LEU A 8 0.53 -41.75 14.98
C LEU A 8 1.33 -40.65 14.25
N VAL A 9 2.59 -40.90 13.90
CA VAL A 9 3.40 -39.94 13.14
C VAL A 9 2.86 -39.76 11.71
N GLY A 10 2.42 -40.84 11.06
CA GLY A 10 1.79 -40.79 9.74
C GLY A 10 0.46 -40.02 9.75
N LEU A 11 -0.36 -40.20 10.78
CA LEU A 11 -1.67 -39.55 10.90
C LEU A 11 -1.52 -38.04 11.20
N VAL A 12 -0.52 -37.65 12.00
CA VAL A 12 -0.18 -36.23 12.22
C VAL A 12 0.34 -35.57 10.94
N ALA A 13 1.17 -36.24 10.15
CA ALA A 13 1.65 -35.71 8.87
C ALA A 13 0.52 -35.52 7.83
N VAL A 14 -0.46 -36.42 7.81
CA VAL A 14 -1.65 -36.31 6.92
C VAL A 14 -2.60 -35.20 7.37
N VAL A 15 -2.74 -34.95 8.68
CA VAL A 15 -3.56 -33.84 9.20
C VAL A 15 -2.92 -32.48 8.92
N VAL A 16 -1.58 -32.37 8.96
CA VAL A 16 -0.86 -31.10 8.67
C VAL A 16 -0.88 -30.76 7.17
N THR A 17 -0.95 -31.76 6.28
CA THR A 17 -0.99 -31.55 4.82
C THR A 17 -2.40 -31.25 4.28
N GLY A 18 -3.46 -31.54 5.05
CA GLY A 18 -4.85 -31.32 4.65
C GLY A 18 -5.38 -29.88 4.81
N MET A 19 -4.61 -28.98 5.43
CA MET A 19 -5.01 -27.59 5.68
C MET A 19 -3.97 -26.60 5.16
N VAL A 20 -3.53 -26.76 3.91
CA VAL A 20 -2.87 -25.65 3.21
C VAL A 20 -3.95 -24.83 2.54
N SER A 21 -4.63 -23.99 3.32
CA SER A 21 -5.36 -22.85 2.75
C SER A 21 -4.30 -21.89 2.21
N GLY A 22 -4.11 -21.89 0.89
CA GLY A 22 -3.21 -20.94 0.23
C GLY A 22 -3.60 -19.52 0.63
N PHE A 23 -2.72 -18.86 1.38
CA PHE A 23 -2.90 -17.47 1.76
C PHE A 23 -2.55 -16.61 0.55
N TYR A 24 -3.53 -15.87 0.03
CA TYR A 24 -3.29 -14.90 -1.02
C TYR A 24 -2.55 -13.71 -0.42
N LEU A 25 -1.33 -13.48 -0.89
CA LEU A 25 -0.58 -12.25 -0.60
C LEU A 25 -0.86 -11.27 -1.75
N PRO A 26 -1.57 -10.16 -1.49
CA PRO A 26 -1.78 -9.10 -2.48
C PRO A 26 -0.45 -8.68 -3.11
N GLY A 27 -0.46 -8.46 -4.42
CA GLY A 27 0.72 -7.99 -5.17
C GLY A 27 1.73 -9.06 -5.62
N ILE A 28 1.59 -10.34 -5.21
CA ILE A 28 2.53 -11.42 -5.62
C ILE A 28 2.10 -12.14 -6.90
N SER A 29 0.80 -12.24 -7.17
CA SER A 29 0.30 -12.85 -8.41
C SER A 29 -0.06 -11.79 -9.44
N THR A 30 0.32 -12.01 -10.69
CA THR A 30 -0.11 -11.21 -11.83
C THR A 30 -1.63 -11.24 -11.97
N THR A 31 -2.27 -10.09 -11.94
CA THR A 31 -3.64 -9.90 -12.41
C THR A 31 -3.58 -9.60 -13.91
N SER A 32 -4.38 -10.35 -14.67
CA SER A 32 -4.40 -10.28 -16.12
C SER A 32 -5.76 -9.81 -16.58
N TYR A 33 -5.77 -8.79 -17.44
CA TYR A 33 -6.98 -8.17 -17.96
C TYR A 33 -7.08 -8.43 -19.46
N THR A 34 -8.30 -8.66 -19.95
CA THR A 34 -8.60 -8.58 -21.39
C THR A 34 -9.23 -7.22 -21.70
N GLN A 35 -9.38 -6.89 -22.97
CA GLN A 35 -10.11 -5.69 -23.40
C GLN A 35 -11.49 -5.60 -22.73
N ASP A 36 -11.87 -4.38 -22.34
CA ASP A 36 -13.13 -4.03 -21.66
C ASP A 36 -13.33 -4.68 -20.28
N SER A 37 -12.31 -5.33 -19.72
CA SER A 37 -12.38 -5.85 -18.34
C SER A 37 -12.53 -4.68 -17.36
N PRO A 38 -13.43 -4.77 -16.37
CA PRO A 38 -13.57 -3.73 -15.36
C PRO A 38 -12.27 -3.60 -14.54
N ILE A 39 -11.90 -2.36 -14.24
CA ILE A 39 -10.76 -2.03 -13.38
C ILE A 39 -11.31 -1.24 -12.20
N ASP A 40 -11.08 -1.78 -11.01
CA ASP A 40 -11.46 -1.13 -9.77
C ASP A 40 -10.37 -0.11 -9.38
N VAL A 41 -10.80 1.12 -9.11
CA VAL A 41 -9.95 2.18 -8.55
C VAL A 41 -10.28 2.29 -7.07
N TYR A 42 -9.29 2.00 -6.21
CA TYR A 42 -9.41 2.08 -4.77
C TYR A 42 -8.82 3.39 -4.26
N ALA A 43 -9.39 3.90 -3.16
CA ALA A 43 -8.83 5.00 -2.40
C ALA A 43 -8.32 4.48 -1.06
N ASP A 44 -7.06 4.74 -0.75
CA ASP A 44 -6.35 4.13 0.38
C ASP A 44 -6.48 5.00 1.63
N ARG A 45 -6.03 6.25 1.50
CA ARG A 45 -5.97 7.24 2.58
C ARG A 45 -5.81 8.67 2.09
N LEU A 46 -6.02 9.60 3.00
CA LEU A 46 -5.64 11.00 2.91
C LEU A 46 -4.46 11.24 3.85
N GLU A 47 -3.37 11.78 3.33
CA GLU A 47 -2.13 12.00 4.06
C GLU A 47 -1.64 13.43 3.86
N SER A 48 -0.94 13.98 4.85
CA SER A 48 -0.29 15.29 4.76
C SER A 48 1.11 15.17 5.34
N THR A 49 2.05 15.95 4.83
CA THR A 49 3.40 16.05 5.42
C THR A 49 3.40 16.81 6.76
N HIS A 50 2.31 17.52 7.07
CA HIS A 50 2.16 18.30 8.31
C HIS A 50 1.51 17.52 9.46
N ASP A 51 0.82 16.41 9.17
CA ASP A 51 0.14 15.58 10.17
C ASP A 51 0.70 14.16 10.18
N SER A 52 0.87 13.60 11.37
CA SER A 52 1.36 12.24 11.58
C SER A 52 0.31 11.15 11.35
N LEU A 53 -0.98 11.51 11.28
CA LEU A 53 -2.07 10.53 11.17
C LEU A 53 -2.81 10.64 9.83
N PRO A 54 -2.94 9.53 9.09
CA PRO A 54 -3.74 9.51 7.88
C PRO A 54 -5.24 9.48 8.21
N PHE A 55 -6.03 10.09 7.32
CA PHE A 55 -7.48 10.12 7.40
C PHE A 55 -8.08 9.21 6.32
N ASN A 56 -9.28 8.71 6.58
CA ASN A 56 -10.02 7.96 5.58
C ASN A 56 -10.47 8.89 4.43
N TYR A 57 -10.42 8.38 3.19
CA TYR A 57 -10.84 9.11 1.98
C TYR A 57 -12.24 9.74 2.12
N TYR A 58 -13.22 8.96 2.58
CA TYR A 58 -14.60 9.42 2.75
C TYR A 58 -14.87 10.26 3.99
N ASN A 59 -13.84 10.61 4.78
CA ASN A 59 -13.98 11.67 5.79
C ASN A 59 -14.19 13.04 5.14
N LEU A 60 -13.68 13.22 3.91
CA LEU A 60 -14.02 14.34 3.04
C LEU A 60 -15.20 13.97 2.14
N ALA A 61 -15.92 14.99 1.67
CA ALA A 61 -17.17 14.82 0.93
C ALA A 61 -16.99 14.40 -0.55
N PHE A 62 -16.05 13.49 -0.83
CA PHE A 62 -15.84 12.89 -2.16
C PHE A 62 -16.99 11.98 -2.57
N CYS A 63 -17.01 11.56 -3.84
CA CYS A 63 -18.08 10.74 -4.41
C CYS A 63 -17.98 9.27 -3.97
N GLU A 64 -19.08 8.76 -3.43
CA GLU A 64 -19.22 7.34 -3.05
C GLU A 64 -19.83 6.53 -4.20
N PRO A 65 -19.46 5.25 -4.37
CA PRO A 65 -20.00 4.40 -5.44
C PRO A 65 -21.51 4.16 -5.25
N GLU A 66 -22.27 4.17 -6.35
CA GLU A 66 -23.71 3.91 -6.33
C GLU A 66 -24.03 2.41 -6.25
N GLY A 67 -24.91 2.01 -5.32
CA GLY A 67 -25.53 0.68 -5.30
C GLY A 67 -24.63 -0.48 -4.85
N GLU A 68 -23.31 -0.29 -4.81
CA GLU A 68 -22.38 -1.25 -4.25
C GLU A 68 -22.13 -0.92 -2.77
N LYS A 69 -22.32 -1.90 -1.87
CA LYS A 69 -21.78 -1.78 -0.51
C LYS A 69 -20.30 -1.49 -0.66
N LYS A 70 -19.76 -0.46 0.03
CA LYS A 70 -18.32 -0.14 0.04
C LYS A 70 -17.53 -1.44 0.12
N ARG A 71 -17.05 -1.90 -1.04
CA ARG A 71 -16.27 -3.12 -1.11
C ARG A 71 -14.93 -2.69 -0.55
N THR A 72 -14.71 -3.12 0.67
CA THR A 72 -13.42 -3.00 1.33
C THR A 72 -12.75 -4.34 1.11
N ASN A 73 -11.56 -4.32 0.50
CA ASN A 73 -10.70 -5.47 0.63
C ASN A 73 -10.42 -5.66 2.12
N MET A 74 -10.35 -6.91 2.56
CA MET A 74 -10.04 -7.18 3.96
C MET A 74 -8.58 -6.79 4.19
N PRO A 75 -8.31 -5.73 4.98
CA PRO A 75 -6.97 -5.18 5.04
C PRO A 75 -6.06 -6.15 5.79
N ASN A 76 -4.80 -6.19 5.36
CA ASN A 76 -3.77 -6.93 6.07
C ASN A 76 -3.31 -6.18 7.34
N LEU A 77 -2.58 -6.85 8.24
CA LEU A 77 -2.17 -6.23 9.51
C LEU A 77 -1.31 -4.96 9.31
N GLY A 78 -0.47 -4.94 8.28
CA GLY A 78 0.35 -3.78 7.92
C GLY A 78 -0.51 -2.59 7.49
N GLU A 79 -1.46 -2.81 6.58
CA GLU A 79 -2.42 -1.80 6.11
C GLU A 79 -3.23 -1.22 7.27
N ILE A 80 -3.70 -2.06 8.20
CA ILE A 80 -4.42 -1.61 9.40
C ILE A 80 -3.53 -0.70 10.25
N LEU A 81 -2.27 -1.07 10.46
CA LEU A 81 -1.32 -0.28 11.27
C LEU A 81 -0.94 1.05 10.59
N MET A 82 -0.90 1.07 9.26
CA MET A 82 -0.63 2.26 8.43
C MET A 82 -1.89 3.10 8.17
N GLY A 83 -3.06 2.65 8.63
CA GLY A 83 -4.34 3.33 8.40
C GLY A 83 -4.83 3.27 6.95
N GLU A 84 -4.28 2.38 6.13
CA GLU A 84 -4.69 2.13 4.75
C GLU A 84 -5.99 1.34 4.72
N ARG A 85 -6.90 1.74 3.84
CA ARG A 85 -8.16 1.06 3.61
C ARG A 85 -8.46 1.09 2.13
N ASP A 86 -8.35 -0.04 1.44
CA ASP A 86 -8.77 -0.18 0.04
C ASP A 86 -10.28 -0.01 -0.10
N GLU A 87 -10.75 1.23 -0.23
CA GLU A 87 -12.16 1.52 -0.42
C GLU A 87 -12.46 1.83 -1.88
N LEU A 88 -13.37 1.06 -2.48
CA LEU A 88 -13.78 1.27 -3.86
C LEU A 88 -14.30 2.69 -4.09
N THR A 89 -13.79 3.36 -5.11
CA THR A 89 -14.23 4.71 -5.53
C THR A 89 -15.41 4.66 -6.49
N ALA A 90 -16.06 5.80 -6.72
CA ALA A 90 -17.09 5.91 -7.77
C ALA A 90 -16.53 6.00 -9.20
N MET A 91 -15.21 5.95 -9.39
CA MET A 91 -14.57 6.01 -10.71
C MET A 91 -14.68 4.65 -11.39
N LYS A 92 -15.28 4.63 -12.59
CA LYS A 92 -15.41 3.41 -13.41
C LYS A 92 -14.37 3.43 -14.52
N ALA A 93 -13.48 2.45 -14.51
CA ALA A 93 -12.47 2.21 -15.54
C ALA A 93 -12.67 0.83 -16.18
N TYR A 94 -12.35 0.73 -17.47
CA TYR A 94 -12.40 -0.51 -18.24
C TYR A 94 -11.14 -0.59 -19.08
N MET A 95 -10.47 -1.75 -19.09
CA MET A 95 -9.20 -1.95 -19.76
C MET A 95 -9.27 -1.56 -21.25
N LEU A 96 -8.41 -0.64 -21.68
CA LEU A 96 -8.38 -0.02 -23.02
C LEU A 96 -9.66 0.72 -23.44
N GLY A 97 -10.55 1.02 -22.48
CA GLY A 97 -11.76 1.79 -22.68
C GLY A 97 -11.57 3.24 -22.27
N ASP A 98 -10.83 4.02 -23.07
CA ASP A 98 -10.59 5.45 -22.83
C ASP A 98 -11.90 6.21 -22.58
N ARG A 99 -11.92 6.98 -21.49
CA ARG A 99 -13.07 7.82 -21.11
C ARG A 99 -12.60 9.19 -20.72
N THR A 100 -13.14 10.21 -21.35
CA THR A 100 -12.85 11.61 -21.02
C THR A 100 -14.10 12.31 -20.53
N CYS A 101 -13.93 13.14 -19.49
CA CYS A 101 -14.93 13.97 -18.87
C CYS A 101 -16.13 13.19 -18.35
N SER A 102 -15.85 12.09 -17.65
CA SER A 102 -16.87 11.33 -16.94
C SER A 102 -17.24 12.05 -15.66
N ILE A 103 -18.54 12.26 -15.42
CA ILE A 103 -19.03 12.82 -14.16
C ILE A 103 -19.04 11.71 -13.11
N GLN A 104 -18.34 11.92 -12.01
CA GLN A 104 -18.32 10.99 -10.88
C GLN A 104 -19.55 11.22 -10.00
N CYS A 105 -19.76 12.46 -9.55
CA CYS A 105 -20.98 12.89 -8.87
C CYS A 105 -21.06 14.42 -8.79
N THR A 106 -22.23 14.93 -8.42
CA THR A 106 -22.44 16.33 -8.05
C THR A 106 -23.02 16.40 -6.64
N LYS A 107 -22.36 17.13 -5.74
CA LYS A 107 -22.76 17.27 -4.33
C LYS A 107 -22.90 18.73 -3.94
N THR A 108 -23.89 19.04 -3.11
CA THR A 108 -24.00 20.35 -2.47
C THR A 108 -23.44 20.23 -1.06
N LEU A 109 -22.30 20.86 -0.81
CA LEU A 109 -21.60 20.80 0.46
C LEU A 109 -22.12 21.87 1.42
N ASN A 110 -22.29 21.50 2.69
CA ASN A 110 -22.66 22.45 3.75
C ASN A 110 -21.43 23.21 4.29
N ALA A 111 -21.67 24.22 5.13
CA ALA A 111 -20.62 25.04 5.73
C ALA A 111 -19.55 24.24 6.48
N LYS A 112 -19.94 23.17 7.19
CA LYS A 112 -19.00 22.32 7.93
C LYS A 112 -18.08 21.52 7.00
N GLN A 113 -18.65 20.96 5.93
CA GLN A 113 -17.91 20.21 4.92
C GLN A 113 -16.96 21.11 4.12
N LEU A 114 -17.41 22.31 3.74
CA LEU A 114 -16.57 23.29 3.06
C LEU A 114 -15.40 23.74 3.94
N LYS A 115 -15.67 23.98 5.24
CA LYS A 115 -14.63 24.30 6.20
C LYS A 115 -13.58 23.18 6.32
N ALA A 116 -14.03 21.94 6.51
CA ALA A 116 -13.13 20.79 6.61
C ALA A 116 -12.30 20.60 5.32
N LEU A 117 -12.91 20.77 4.16
CA LEU A 117 -12.22 20.69 2.88
C LEU A 117 -11.16 21.78 2.72
N ARG A 118 -11.49 23.02 3.11
CA ARG A 118 -10.56 24.15 3.08
C ARG A 118 -9.39 23.96 4.05
N GLU A 119 -9.66 23.51 5.27
CA GLU A 119 -8.61 23.17 6.26
C GLU A 119 -7.66 22.12 5.69
N LYS A 120 -8.18 21.04 5.08
CA LYS A 120 -7.34 20.00 4.48
C LYS A 120 -6.56 20.46 3.24
N ILE A 121 -7.10 21.39 2.45
CA ILE A 121 -6.35 22.01 1.35
C ILE A 121 -5.21 22.90 1.90
N GLN A 122 -5.45 23.61 2.99
CA GLN A 122 -4.43 24.44 3.65
C GLN A 122 -3.32 23.62 4.30
N GLU A 123 -3.66 22.42 4.77
CA GLU A 123 -2.73 21.45 5.34
C GLU A 123 -2.08 20.54 4.28
N ASP A 124 -2.10 20.92 2.99
CA ASP A 124 -1.46 20.20 1.88
C ASP A 124 -1.78 18.69 1.84
N TYR A 125 -3.05 18.31 2.02
CA TYR A 125 -3.43 16.89 1.96
C TYR A 125 -3.35 16.31 0.55
N TYR A 126 -2.87 15.07 0.48
CA TYR A 126 -2.80 14.23 -0.70
C TYR A 126 -3.80 13.08 -0.56
N MET A 127 -4.48 12.74 -1.65
CA MET A 127 -5.25 11.52 -1.76
C MET A 127 -4.41 10.42 -2.40
N HIS A 128 -4.37 9.28 -1.73
CA HIS A 128 -3.70 8.09 -2.22
C HIS A 128 -4.76 7.18 -2.84
N LEU A 129 -4.57 6.88 -4.13
CA LEU A 129 -5.40 5.96 -4.89
C LEU A 129 -4.53 4.80 -5.35
N ASN A 130 -5.14 3.65 -5.54
CA ASN A 130 -4.47 2.50 -6.13
C ASN A 130 -5.32 1.84 -7.22
N VAL A 131 -4.64 1.20 -8.16
CA VAL A 131 -5.22 0.31 -9.17
C VAL A 131 -4.32 -0.91 -9.26
N ASP A 132 -4.87 -2.10 -9.04
CA ASP A 132 -4.10 -3.35 -9.10
C ASP A 132 -2.85 -3.34 -8.21
N ASN A 133 -3.00 -2.81 -6.99
CA ASN A 133 -1.92 -2.53 -6.06
C ASN A 133 -0.87 -1.54 -6.56
N MET A 134 -1.02 -0.89 -7.73
CA MET A 134 -0.12 0.18 -8.15
C MET A 134 -0.59 1.50 -7.55
N ALA A 135 0.27 2.11 -6.72
CA ALA A 135 0.00 3.43 -6.15
C ALA A 135 -0.01 4.50 -7.25
N LEU A 136 -0.96 5.42 -7.14
CA LEU A 136 -1.03 6.59 -7.99
C LEU A 136 0.19 7.50 -7.74
N VAL A 137 0.85 7.89 -8.82
CA VAL A 137 1.93 8.89 -8.77
C VAL A 137 1.65 10.10 -9.64
N ILE A 138 2.09 11.27 -9.18
CA ILE A 138 2.19 12.47 -10.02
C ILE A 138 3.65 12.77 -10.32
N ARG A 139 3.91 13.46 -11.43
CA ARG A 139 5.26 13.92 -11.80
C ARG A 139 5.51 15.30 -11.21
N GLY A 140 6.33 15.36 -10.16
CA GLY A 140 6.94 16.59 -9.67
C GLY A 140 8.01 17.09 -10.63
N THR A 141 8.29 18.39 -10.59
CA THR A 141 9.40 19.01 -11.32
C THR A 141 10.38 19.65 -10.33
N SER A 142 11.67 19.36 -10.52
CA SER A 142 12.80 19.95 -9.81
C SER A 142 13.80 20.49 -10.82
N GLY A 143 14.74 21.34 -10.39
CA GLY A 143 15.81 21.86 -11.24
C GLY A 143 16.68 20.78 -11.90
N GLU A 144 16.69 19.57 -11.34
CA GLU A 144 17.46 18.42 -11.84
C GLU A 144 16.63 17.42 -12.68
N GLY A 145 15.32 17.64 -12.83
CA GLY A 145 14.45 16.75 -13.60
C GLY A 145 13.07 16.52 -12.97
N SER A 146 12.34 15.53 -13.48
CA SER A 146 11.05 15.13 -12.92
C SER A 146 11.24 13.99 -11.92
N TYR A 147 10.53 14.05 -10.80
CA TYR A 147 10.55 13.01 -9.76
C TYR A 147 9.11 12.55 -9.45
N PRO A 148 8.88 11.27 -9.08
CA PRO A 148 7.57 10.79 -8.72
C PRO A 148 7.17 11.27 -7.33
N ILE A 149 5.92 11.68 -7.15
CA ILE A 149 5.30 11.97 -5.86
C ILE A 149 4.11 11.04 -5.69
N LEU A 150 4.01 10.38 -4.53
CA LEU A 150 2.89 9.50 -4.20
C LEU A 150 1.61 10.31 -3.92
N GLY A 151 0.50 9.88 -4.52
CA GLY A 151 -0.80 10.51 -4.35
C GLY A 151 -0.97 11.82 -5.13
N MET A 152 -2.20 12.35 -5.09
CA MET A 152 -2.57 13.63 -5.72
C MET A 152 -2.98 14.65 -4.66
N PRO A 153 -2.52 15.91 -4.74
CA PRO A 153 -3.00 16.95 -3.84
C PRO A 153 -4.51 17.16 -4.03
N ILE A 154 -5.26 17.23 -2.93
CA ILE A 154 -6.71 17.46 -2.98
C ILE A 154 -7.06 18.86 -3.51
N GLY A 155 -6.12 19.80 -3.43
CA GLY A 155 -6.27 21.16 -3.90
C GLY A 155 -4.97 21.93 -3.74
N LYS A 156 -5.04 23.25 -3.94
CA LYS A 156 -3.93 24.16 -3.76
C LYS A 156 -4.40 25.39 -2.99
N PHE A 157 -3.65 25.79 -1.98
CA PHE A 157 -3.88 27.07 -1.32
C PHE A 157 -3.11 28.17 -2.04
N GLN A 158 -3.82 29.14 -2.62
CA GLN A 158 -3.22 30.22 -3.41
C GLN A 158 -3.96 31.54 -3.18
N ASP A 159 -3.21 32.63 -3.00
CA ASP A 159 -3.73 34.00 -2.84
C ASP A 159 -4.77 34.16 -1.71
N GLY A 160 -4.63 33.34 -0.65
CA GLY A 160 -5.55 33.32 0.48
C GLY A 160 -6.80 32.48 0.27
N ASP A 161 -6.94 31.85 -0.90
CA ASP A 161 -8.07 31.01 -1.27
C ASP A 161 -7.68 29.54 -1.43
N ALA A 162 -8.58 28.66 -1.00
CA ALA A 162 -8.44 27.22 -1.21
C ALA A 162 -9.07 26.85 -2.55
N VAL A 163 -8.24 26.44 -3.51
CA VAL A 163 -8.65 25.97 -4.82
C VAL A 163 -8.74 24.45 -4.79
N LEU A 164 -9.91 23.89 -5.07
CA LEU A 164 -10.13 22.44 -5.05
C LEU A 164 -9.71 21.80 -6.37
N HIS A 165 -9.01 20.67 -6.32
CA HIS A 165 -8.89 19.78 -7.48
C HIS A 165 -10.11 18.87 -7.52
N ASN A 166 -10.94 19.03 -8.55
CA ASN A 166 -12.18 18.28 -8.72
C ASN A 166 -12.27 17.57 -10.08
N HIS A 167 -11.26 17.75 -10.93
CA HIS A 167 -11.10 17.02 -12.17
C HIS A 167 -9.81 16.20 -12.12
N TYR A 168 -9.91 14.88 -12.23
CA TYR A 168 -8.74 13.99 -12.12
C TYR A 168 -8.45 13.31 -13.45
N LYS A 169 -7.27 13.54 -14.01
CA LYS A 169 -6.80 12.82 -15.19
C LYS A 169 -5.99 11.62 -14.75
N LEU A 170 -6.51 10.43 -15.03
CA LEU A 170 -5.90 9.17 -14.65
C LEU A 170 -5.33 8.49 -15.88
N LEU A 171 -4.05 8.18 -15.82
CA LEU A 171 -3.33 7.47 -16.87
C LEU A 171 -2.93 6.10 -16.33
N ILE A 172 -3.52 5.05 -16.90
CA ILE A 172 -3.19 3.67 -16.56
C ILE A 172 -2.21 3.15 -17.61
N LYS A 173 -0.99 2.87 -17.16
CA LYS A 173 0.04 2.26 -18.00
C LYS A 173 -0.10 0.75 -17.97
N TYR A 174 -0.08 0.15 -19.15
CA TYR A 174 -0.23 -1.31 -19.29
C TYR A 174 0.91 -1.91 -20.10
N HIS A 175 1.21 -3.16 -19.81
CA HIS A 175 2.10 -3.98 -20.60
C HIS A 175 1.29 -5.06 -21.31
N LYS A 176 1.47 -5.16 -22.62
CA LYS A 176 0.88 -6.25 -23.41
C LYS A 176 1.65 -7.54 -23.15
N SER A 177 0.95 -8.54 -22.63
CA SER A 177 1.50 -9.86 -22.35
C SER A 177 1.91 -10.57 -23.64
N GLU A 178 3.02 -11.31 -23.58
CA GLU A 178 3.44 -12.24 -24.64
C GLU A 178 2.52 -13.48 -24.71
N PHE A 179 1.79 -13.77 -23.61
CA PHE A 179 0.82 -14.86 -23.49
C PHE A 179 -0.60 -14.39 -23.75
N SER A 180 -1.40 -15.24 -24.41
CA SER A 180 -2.82 -15.00 -24.64
C SER A 180 -3.69 -15.50 -23.48
N ALA A 181 -4.96 -15.08 -23.46
CA ALA A 181 -5.98 -15.59 -22.54
C ALA A 181 -6.07 -17.13 -22.54
N THR A 182 -5.84 -17.77 -23.69
CA THR A 182 -5.80 -19.25 -23.81
C THR A 182 -4.65 -19.84 -22.98
N ASP A 183 -3.45 -19.26 -23.10
CA ASP A 183 -2.25 -19.73 -22.39
C ASP A 183 -2.37 -19.57 -20.87
N LEU A 184 -3.05 -18.50 -20.45
CA LEU A 184 -3.30 -18.17 -19.04
C LEU A 184 -4.58 -18.81 -18.48
N ASN A 185 -5.28 -19.64 -19.25
CA ASN A 185 -6.54 -20.30 -18.86
C ASN A 185 -7.63 -19.32 -18.35
N ILE A 186 -7.72 -18.13 -18.96
CA ILE A 186 -8.75 -17.15 -18.61
C ILE A 186 -10.11 -17.67 -19.08
N LYS A 187 -11.05 -17.83 -18.15
CA LYS A 187 -12.37 -18.42 -18.44
C LYS A 187 -13.13 -17.59 -19.48
N ASN A 188 -13.75 -18.28 -20.44
CA ASN A 188 -14.63 -17.70 -21.47
C ASN A 188 -13.97 -16.70 -22.44
N ARG A 189 -12.63 -16.62 -22.48
CA ARG A 189 -11.87 -15.83 -23.45
C ARG A 189 -10.89 -16.76 -24.16
N LYS A 190 -10.79 -16.66 -25.48
CA LYS A 190 -9.90 -17.50 -26.29
C LYS A 190 -9.18 -16.61 -27.27
N ASP A 191 -7.86 -16.70 -27.25
CA ASP A 191 -6.95 -15.98 -28.13
C ASP A 191 -7.00 -14.44 -27.96
N ASP A 192 -7.74 -13.94 -26.96
CA ASP A 192 -7.74 -12.55 -26.55
C ASP A 192 -6.34 -12.11 -26.10
N GLU A 193 -6.01 -10.87 -26.43
CA GLU A 193 -4.83 -10.19 -25.90
C GLU A 193 -4.98 -9.96 -24.40
N VAL A 194 -3.87 -10.10 -23.68
CA VAL A 194 -3.81 -9.93 -22.23
C VAL A 194 -2.95 -8.73 -21.90
N PHE A 195 -3.44 -7.92 -20.96
CA PHE A 195 -2.82 -6.70 -20.49
C PHE A 195 -2.60 -6.79 -19.00
N ASN A 196 -1.41 -6.38 -18.54
CA ASN A 196 -1.07 -6.27 -17.13
C ASN A 196 -0.85 -4.80 -16.78
N ILE A 197 -1.38 -4.34 -15.66
CA ILE A 197 -1.20 -2.95 -15.22
C ILE A 197 0.20 -2.81 -14.62
N VAL A 198 0.95 -1.82 -15.11
CA VAL A 198 2.36 -1.60 -14.74
C VAL A 198 2.65 -0.18 -14.26
N GLY A 199 1.66 0.71 -14.28
CA GLY A 199 1.81 2.05 -13.72
C GLY A 199 0.47 2.76 -13.61
N PHE A 200 0.40 3.68 -12.65
CA PHE A 200 -0.77 4.49 -12.41
C PHE A 200 -0.35 5.93 -12.17
N GLU A 201 -0.62 6.80 -13.13
CA GLU A 201 -0.22 8.20 -13.08
C GLU A 201 -1.45 9.11 -12.99
N GLY A 202 -1.30 10.20 -12.24
CA GLY A 202 -2.35 11.17 -12.01
C GLY A 202 -1.95 12.58 -12.44
N SER A 203 -2.94 13.36 -12.87
CA SER A 203 -2.81 14.81 -12.99
C SER A 203 -4.09 15.48 -12.50
N PRO A 204 -4.03 16.20 -11.37
CA PRO A 204 -5.20 16.89 -10.83
C PRO A 204 -5.39 18.26 -11.49
N GLU A 205 -6.64 18.63 -11.72
CA GLU A 205 -7.04 19.93 -12.23
C GLU A 205 -8.23 20.51 -11.45
N SER A 206 -8.37 21.82 -11.49
CA SER A 206 -9.47 22.55 -10.87
C SER A 206 -10.38 23.15 -11.94
N ARG A 207 -11.69 22.82 -11.87
CA ARG A 207 -12.68 23.23 -12.86
C ARG A 207 -14.00 23.60 -12.18
N ASP A 208 -14.34 24.88 -12.20
CA ASP A 208 -15.67 25.36 -11.85
C ASP A 208 -16.59 25.26 -13.07
N TYR A 209 -17.72 24.57 -12.90
CA TYR A 209 -18.72 24.34 -13.94
C TYR A 209 -19.95 25.27 -13.83
N GLU A 210 -19.93 26.26 -12.93
CA GLU A 210 -20.95 27.33 -12.84
C GLU A 210 -22.41 26.82 -12.92
N ASP A 211 -22.80 25.94 -12.00
CA ASP A 211 -24.17 25.39 -11.86
C ASP A 211 -24.78 24.79 -13.16
N ALA A 212 -23.95 24.37 -14.10
CA ALA A 212 -24.37 23.89 -15.41
C ALA A 212 -25.10 22.53 -15.38
N SER A 213 -25.83 22.23 -16.45
CA SER A 213 -26.44 20.91 -16.67
C SER A 213 -25.36 19.85 -16.98
N GLU A 214 -25.65 18.56 -16.77
CA GLU A 214 -24.67 17.49 -17.04
C GLU A 214 -24.07 17.52 -18.45
N LYS A 215 -24.90 17.81 -19.47
CA LYS A 215 -24.43 17.92 -20.87
C LYS A 215 -23.47 19.08 -21.06
N GLU A 216 -23.70 20.19 -20.39
CA GLU A 216 -22.83 21.37 -20.43
C GLU A 216 -21.54 21.12 -19.64
N ILE A 217 -21.61 20.46 -18.48
CA ILE A 217 -20.43 20.05 -17.68
C ILE A 217 -19.49 19.22 -18.54
N VAL A 218 -20.01 18.19 -19.22
CA VAL A 218 -19.20 17.34 -20.11
C VAL A 218 -18.59 18.15 -21.26
N LYS A 219 -19.35 19.10 -21.84
CA LYS A 219 -18.86 19.96 -22.92
C LYS A 219 -17.76 20.92 -22.44
N GLN A 220 -17.95 21.60 -21.31
CA GLN A 220 -16.98 22.50 -20.71
C GLN A 220 -15.70 21.76 -20.34
N CYS A 221 -15.84 20.57 -19.74
CA CYS A 221 -14.73 19.69 -19.42
C CYS A 221 -13.92 19.33 -20.67
N LYS A 222 -14.57 18.89 -21.76
CA LYS A 222 -13.85 18.49 -22.99
C LYS A 222 -13.12 19.66 -23.66
N ASN A 223 -13.65 20.86 -23.52
CA ASN A 223 -13.05 22.07 -24.07
C ASN A 223 -11.95 22.68 -23.18
N ASN A 224 -11.63 22.04 -22.04
CA ASN A 224 -10.76 22.60 -21.00
C ASN A 224 -11.19 24.03 -20.61
N ALA A 225 -12.50 24.26 -20.62
CA ALA A 225 -13.11 25.54 -20.29
C ALA A 225 -13.62 25.47 -18.85
N GLY A 226 -13.03 26.25 -17.95
CA GLY A 226 -13.42 26.32 -16.55
C GLY A 226 -12.43 27.19 -15.79
N LYS A 227 -12.93 28.06 -14.93
CA LYS A 227 -12.07 28.78 -13.97
C LYS A 227 -11.68 27.81 -12.85
N PRO A 228 -10.59 28.04 -12.12
CA PRO A 228 -10.30 27.27 -10.91
C PRO A 228 -11.45 27.36 -9.92
N LEU A 229 -11.87 26.22 -9.37
CA LEU A 229 -12.93 26.11 -8.38
C LEU A 229 -12.40 26.52 -7.01
N VAL A 230 -12.80 27.71 -6.55
CA VAL A 230 -12.50 28.21 -5.21
C VAL A 230 -13.53 27.67 -4.21
N VAL A 231 -13.04 27.08 -3.11
CA VAL A 231 -13.89 26.60 -2.02
C VAL A 231 -14.38 27.78 -1.20
N SER A 232 -15.69 27.98 -1.23
CA SER A 232 -16.37 29.09 -0.56
C SER A 232 -16.26 29.01 0.96
N SER A 233 -16.09 30.17 1.59
CA SER A 233 -16.19 30.36 3.05
C SER A 233 -17.61 30.67 3.53
N ASN A 234 -18.58 30.80 2.61
CA ASN A 234 -19.94 31.24 2.90
C ASN A 234 -20.79 30.10 3.50
N PRO A 235 -21.62 30.36 4.54
CA PRO A 235 -22.53 29.39 5.12
C PRO A 235 -23.64 28.85 4.19
N ALA A 236 -23.91 29.48 3.04
CA ALA A 236 -25.00 29.08 2.13
C ALA A 236 -24.79 27.71 1.44
N GLY A 237 -23.60 27.12 1.57
CA GLY A 237 -23.22 25.89 0.88
C GLY A 237 -22.77 26.15 -0.57
N GLN A 238 -22.14 25.15 -1.18
CA GLN A 238 -21.59 25.25 -2.53
C GLN A 238 -21.78 23.92 -3.25
N LYS A 239 -22.26 23.98 -4.49
CA LYS A 239 -22.37 22.81 -5.37
C LYS A 239 -21.01 22.55 -6.02
N ILE A 240 -20.55 21.31 -5.89
CA ILE A 240 -19.27 20.85 -6.43
C ILE A 240 -19.54 19.61 -7.27
N THR A 241 -19.06 19.61 -8.50
CA THR A 241 -19.09 18.45 -9.40
C THR A 241 -17.69 17.89 -9.53
N PHE A 242 -17.54 16.59 -9.29
CA PHE A 242 -16.29 15.86 -9.51
C PHE A 242 -16.35 15.15 -10.86
N THR A 243 -15.29 15.26 -11.63
CA THR A 243 -15.15 14.63 -12.95
C THR A 243 -13.78 13.96 -13.07
N TYR A 244 -13.66 13.03 -14.02
CA TYR A 244 -12.39 12.34 -14.24
C TYR A 244 -12.23 11.89 -15.70
N ASP A 245 -10.97 11.71 -16.08
CA ASP A 245 -10.54 11.07 -17.32
C ASP A 245 -9.81 9.78 -16.97
N VAL A 246 -10.00 8.74 -17.77
CA VAL A 246 -9.19 7.51 -17.73
C VAL A 246 -8.65 7.29 -19.13
N THR A 247 -7.34 7.30 -19.26
CA THR A 247 -6.62 7.04 -20.51
C THR A 247 -5.62 5.92 -20.32
N PHE A 248 -5.34 5.18 -21.39
CA PHE A 248 -4.38 4.09 -21.36
C PHE A 248 -3.15 4.38 -22.21
N GLU A 249 -1.98 3.96 -21.72
CA GLU A 249 -0.71 4.06 -22.47
C GLU A 249 0.05 2.73 -22.35
N GLU A 250 0.49 2.20 -23.50
CA GLU A 250 1.31 1.00 -23.53
C GLU A 250 2.73 1.30 -23.04
N SER A 251 3.29 0.40 -22.24
CA SER A 251 4.62 0.52 -21.66
C SER A 251 5.44 -0.75 -21.87
N ASP A 252 6.73 -0.55 -22.15
CA ASP A 252 7.72 -1.61 -22.30
C ASP A 252 8.10 -2.27 -20.94
N ILE A 253 7.65 -1.70 -19.82
CA ILE A 253 7.93 -2.21 -18.47
C ILE A 253 7.21 -3.54 -18.28
N LYS A 254 7.94 -4.59 -17.94
CA LYS A 254 7.34 -5.89 -17.60
C LYS A 254 6.70 -5.83 -16.21
N TRP A 255 5.64 -6.62 -16.01
CA TRP A 255 4.93 -6.67 -14.72
C TRP A 255 5.87 -6.96 -13.54
N ALA A 256 6.87 -7.84 -13.71
CA ALA A 256 7.80 -8.21 -12.64
C ALA A 256 8.66 -7.03 -12.11
N THR A 257 8.92 -6.03 -12.95
CA THR A 257 9.75 -4.85 -12.63
C THR A 257 8.91 -3.58 -12.48
N ARG A 258 7.57 -3.70 -12.40
CA ARG A 258 6.65 -2.55 -12.40
C ARG A 258 6.84 -1.61 -11.21
N TRP A 259 7.40 -2.12 -10.12
CA TRP A 259 7.64 -1.38 -8.89
C TRP A 259 8.97 -0.62 -8.88
N ASP A 260 9.91 -0.96 -9.76
CA ASP A 260 11.28 -0.45 -9.71
C ASP A 260 11.31 1.07 -9.85
N ASN A 261 10.51 1.61 -10.79
CA ASN A 261 10.39 3.05 -11.01
C ASN A 261 9.81 3.81 -9.81
N LEU A 262 8.96 3.16 -9.00
CA LEU A 262 8.40 3.77 -7.80
C LEU A 262 9.39 3.73 -6.64
N LEU A 263 10.12 2.63 -6.50
CA LEU A 263 11.12 2.46 -5.43
C LEU A 263 12.35 3.36 -5.62
N GLU A 264 12.63 3.77 -6.86
CA GLU A 264 13.71 4.70 -7.17
C GLU A 264 13.34 6.18 -6.89
N ALA A 265 12.05 6.46 -6.65
CA ALA A 265 11.49 7.81 -6.48
C ALA A 265 11.91 8.53 -5.19
N ASP A 266 12.27 7.80 -4.14
CA ASP A 266 12.49 8.37 -2.81
C ASP A 266 13.96 8.23 -2.37
N PRO A 267 14.80 9.24 -2.66
CA PRO A 267 16.20 9.25 -2.23
C PRO A 267 16.35 9.42 -0.70
N ASP A 268 15.36 10.00 -0.02
CA ASP A 268 15.41 10.25 1.42
C ASP A 268 15.20 8.95 2.23
N LEU A 269 14.35 8.03 1.74
CA LEU A 269 14.22 6.68 2.30
C LEU A 269 15.55 5.91 2.27
N ARG A 270 16.39 6.12 1.25
CA ARG A 270 17.68 5.41 1.11
C ARG A 270 18.68 5.79 2.21
N HIS A 271 18.65 7.05 2.67
CA HIS A 271 19.54 7.52 3.75
C HIS A 271 19.16 6.96 5.12
N VAL A 272 17.87 6.83 5.42
CA VAL A 272 17.39 6.38 6.74
C VAL A 272 17.60 4.88 6.95
N GLN A 273 17.48 4.06 5.89
CA GLN A 273 17.54 2.60 6.01
C GLN A 273 18.89 2.07 6.53
N TRP A 274 20.02 2.65 6.13
CA TRP A 274 21.32 2.14 6.56
C TRP A 274 21.59 2.37 8.06
N VAL A 275 21.02 3.43 8.64
CA VAL A 275 21.10 3.70 10.09
C VAL A 275 20.33 2.63 10.88
N VAL A 276 19.16 2.21 10.39
CA VAL A 276 18.36 1.13 11.01
C VAL A 276 19.08 -0.21 10.89
N ILE A 277 19.71 -0.50 9.75
CA ILE A 277 20.52 -1.70 9.54
C ILE A 277 21.70 -1.74 10.53
N LEU A 278 22.43 -0.63 10.65
CA LEU A 278 23.55 -0.53 11.60
C LEU A 278 23.08 -0.72 13.04
N ASN A 279 21.95 -0.09 13.42
CA ASN A 279 21.35 -0.24 14.73
C ASN A 279 20.96 -1.71 15.03
N SER A 280 20.34 -2.39 14.06
CA SER A 280 19.98 -3.81 14.19
C SER A 280 21.22 -4.71 14.34
N ILE A 281 22.28 -4.46 13.56
CA ILE A 281 23.55 -5.18 13.66
C ILE A 281 24.18 -4.95 15.04
N ALA A 282 24.20 -3.70 15.54
CA ALA A 282 24.77 -3.36 16.83
C ALA A 282 24.05 -4.08 17.98
N ILE A 283 22.71 -4.07 17.99
CA ILE A 283 21.90 -4.77 19.00
C ILE A 283 22.13 -6.28 18.93
N THR A 284 22.19 -6.85 17.72
CA THR A 284 22.42 -8.29 17.53
C THR A 284 23.81 -8.72 18.01
N LEU A 285 24.86 -7.95 17.71
CA LEU A 285 26.22 -8.21 18.20
C LEU A 285 26.30 -8.07 19.72
N PHE A 286 25.61 -7.09 20.29
CA PHE A 286 25.57 -6.91 21.74
C PHE A 286 24.88 -8.08 22.46
N LEU A 287 23.70 -8.51 21.96
CA LEU A 287 22.97 -9.63 22.53
C LEU A 287 23.72 -10.96 22.38
N THR A 288 24.35 -11.20 21.23
CA THR A 288 25.19 -12.40 21.02
C THR A 288 26.41 -12.41 21.93
N ALA A 289 27.08 -11.27 22.14
CA ALA A 289 28.19 -11.16 23.08
C ALA A 289 27.76 -11.42 24.53
N LEU A 290 26.59 -10.91 24.95
CA LEU A 290 26.04 -11.14 26.28
C LEU A 290 25.76 -12.65 26.49
N VAL A 291 25.09 -13.29 25.52
CA VAL A 291 24.83 -14.73 25.56
C VAL A 291 26.14 -15.52 25.61
N ALA A 292 27.14 -15.15 24.80
CA ALA A 292 28.45 -15.78 24.82
C ALA A 292 29.13 -15.67 26.19
N VAL A 293 29.11 -14.49 26.81
CA VAL A 293 29.69 -14.28 28.16
C VAL A 293 28.97 -15.13 29.21
N VAL A 294 27.64 -15.20 29.17
CA VAL A 294 26.86 -16.06 30.09
C VAL A 294 27.24 -17.52 29.89
N LEU A 295 27.28 -18.00 28.64
CA LEU A 295 27.66 -19.38 28.32
C LEU A 295 29.08 -19.69 28.78
N PHE A 296 30.06 -18.85 28.44
CA PHE A 296 31.45 -19.02 28.88
C PHE A 296 31.57 -19.04 30.40
N ARG A 297 30.88 -18.13 31.09
CA ARG A 297 30.87 -18.09 32.56
C ARG A 297 30.26 -19.35 33.14
N THR A 298 29.14 -19.83 32.60
CA THR A 298 28.50 -21.07 33.05
C THR A 298 29.37 -22.29 32.81
N VAL A 299 29.95 -22.43 31.61
CA VAL A 299 30.84 -23.54 31.26
C VAL A 299 32.09 -23.55 32.13
N TYR A 300 32.71 -22.39 32.34
CA TYR A 300 33.90 -22.30 33.20
C TYR A 300 33.60 -22.65 34.66
N LEU A 301 32.47 -22.17 35.20
CA LEU A 301 32.03 -22.54 36.54
C LEU A 301 31.70 -24.03 36.65
N ASP A 302 31.12 -24.62 35.60
CA ASP A 302 30.83 -26.05 35.56
C ASP A 302 32.13 -26.88 35.53
N PHE A 303 33.09 -26.53 34.68
CA PHE A 303 34.43 -27.14 34.67
C PHE A 303 35.13 -27.03 36.02
N ALA A 304 35.13 -25.84 36.65
CA ALA A 304 35.75 -25.63 37.95
C ALA A 304 35.06 -26.46 39.05
N ARG A 305 33.75 -26.69 38.94
CA ARG A 305 33.01 -27.54 39.88
C ARG A 305 33.35 -29.01 39.70
N TYR A 306 33.40 -29.52 38.46
CA TYR A 306 33.77 -30.91 38.21
C TYR A 306 35.21 -31.22 38.64
N ASN A 307 36.16 -30.33 38.37
CA ASN A 307 37.55 -30.54 38.80
C ASN A 307 37.70 -30.59 40.32
N ASN A 308 37.00 -29.71 41.06
CA ASN A 308 37.01 -29.75 42.52
C ASN A 308 36.32 -31.00 43.09
N ILE A 309 35.29 -31.53 42.41
CA ILE A 309 34.63 -32.77 42.85
C ILE A 309 35.57 -33.95 42.66
N ASP A 310 36.29 -34.04 41.53
CA ASP A 310 37.31 -35.06 41.29
C ASP A 310 38.43 -34.98 42.33
N ASP A 311 39.00 -33.78 42.56
CA ASP A 311 40.04 -33.56 43.58
C ASP A 311 39.55 -33.94 45.00
N SER A 312 38.27 -33.66 45.31
CA SER A 312 37.69 -34.01 46.62
C SER A 312 37.36 -35.50 46.74
N ALA A 313 36.98 -36.17 45.64
CA ALA A 313 36.72 -37.60 45.60
C ALA A 313 38.04 -38.38 45.73
N GLU A 314 39.10 -37.95 45.05
CA GLU A 314 40.45 -38.49 45.23
C GLU A 314 40.96 -38.27 46.66
N ALA A 315 40.76 -37.08 47.25
CA ALA A 315 41.13 -36.82 48.66
C ALA A 315 40.30 -37.66 49.67
N GLN A 316 39.04 -37.98 49.35
CA GLN A 316 38.19 -38.82 50.17
C GLN A 316 38.55 -40.32 50.03
N GLU A 317 38.99 -40.77 48.85
CA GLU A 317 39.59 -42.10 48.67
C GLU A 317 40.92 -42.23 49.41
N GLU A 318 41.77 -41.19 49.44
CA GLU A 318 43.02 -41.19 50.21
C GLU A 318 42.85 -41.12 51.73
N THR A 319 41.68 -40.71 52.24
CA THR A 319 41.38 -40.66 53.68
C THR A 319 40.54 -41.85 54.15
N GLY A 320 39.81 -42.52 53.26
CA GLY A 320 38.93 -43.65 53.56
C GLY A 320 39.64 -44.90 54.11
N TRP A 321 40.88 -45.17 53.70
CA TRP A 321 41.65 -46.33 54.19
C TRP A 321 42.31 -46.12 55.55
N LYS A 322 42.27 -44.89 56.12
CA LYS A 322 42.80 -44.56 57.46
C LYS A 322 41.73 -44.49 58.56
N GLN A 323 40.45 -44.60 58.22
CA GLN A 323 39.36 -44.77 59.20
C GLN A 323 39.06 -46.25 59.47
N VAL A 324 40.07 -46.96 59.95
CA VAL A 324 39.88 -48.16 60.78
C VAL A 324 40.87 -48.05 61.92
N ASN A 325 40.44 -47.39 63.01
CA ASN A 325 41.18 -47.41 64.25
C ASN A 325 40.36 -48.10 65.33
N THR A 326 41.01 -49.08 65.96
CA THR A 326 40.88 -49.54 67.35
C THR A 326 39.58 -50.15 67.83
#